data_AF-A0A8C2CSR1-F1
#
_entry.id   AF-A0A8C2CSR1-F1
#
_cell.length_a   1.000
_cell.length_b   1.000
_cell.length_c   1.000
_cell.angle_alpha   90.00
_cell.angle_beta   90.00
_cell.angle_gamma   90.00
#
_symmetry.space_group_name_H-M   'P 1'
#
loop_
_entity.id
_entity.type
_entity.pdbx_description
1 polymer ?
#
loop_
_entity_poly.entity_id
_entity_poly.type
_entity_poly.pdbx_seq_one_letter_code
_entity_poly.pdbx_strand_id
1 'polypeptide(L)'
;MDSLSAHDFSCPVCCEIFKDPVLLSCSHSFCKECLQQFWRIKETQECPVCRRRSSRDDPPCNRVLKNLCESLLKERKEKGSSESEELCSLHSEKLKLFCLEDKQPVCLVCFTSQQHDNHKVRPITDHTEHQIKQQFEKLHQFLRDEEEATITALREEEEQKKQMMEEKLEKINTHISALSHTIKDMEEMMKDSDVSGSTGSFWSFDSCAALLVQPALQSLEEDAGHRPEQ
;
A
#
# COMPACT_ATOMS: atom_id res chain seq x y z
N MET A 1 13.13 16.08 43.52
CA MET A 1 11.71 16.33 43.84
C MET A 1 10.98 15.05 43.51
N ASP A 2 10.52 14.35 44.54
CA ASP A 2 10.16 12.93 44.46
C ASP A 2 9.03 12.67 43.47
N SER A 3 9.28 11.77 42.52
CA SER A 3 8.29 11.32 41.56
C SER A 3 7.25 10.48 42.30
N LEU A 4 6.12 11.10 42.65
CA LEU A 4 4.95 10.41 43.22
C LEU A 4 4.60 9.22 42.31
N SER A 5 4.62 8.01 42.86
CA SER A 5 4.43 6.78 42.11
C SER A 5 2.94 6.46 41.98
N ALA A 6 2.53 5.74 40.94
CA ALA A 6 1.12 5.37 40.73
C ALA A 6 0.51 4.56 41.89
N HIS A 7 1.35 3.91 42.71
CA HIS A 7 0.93 3.13 43.87
C HIS A 7 0.40 4.00 45.02
N ASP A 8 0.85 5.26 45.13
CA ASP A 8 0.47 6.17 46.20
C ASP A 8 -0.99 6.67 46.11
N PHE A 9 -1.64 6.45 44.95
CA PHE A 9 -3.01 6.86 44.67
C PHE A 9 -3.98 5.68 44.48
N SER A 10 -3.56 4.48 44.85
CA SER A 10 -4.33 3.26 44.64
C SER A 10 -5.15 2.86 45.87
N CYS A 11 -6.38 2.44 45.64
CA CYS A 11 -7.28 1.91 46.66
C CYS A 11 -6.85 0.50 47.06
N PRO A 12 -6.61 0.20 48.35
CA PRO A 12 -6.17 -1.14 48.77
C PRO A 12 -7.20 -2.26 48.55
N VAL A 13 -8.45 -1.93 48.24
CA VAL A 13 -9.52 -2.91 48.05
C VAL A 13 -9.68 -3.31 46.58
N CYS A 14 -9.71 -2.33 45.66
CA CYS A 14 -9.87 -2.60 44.23
C CYS A 14 -8.57 -2.48 43.44
N CYS A 15 -7.47 -2.07 44.06
CA CYS A 15 -6.16 -1.83 43.46
C CYS A 15 -6.14 -0.76 42.34
N GLU A 16 -7.23 0.01 42.19
CA GLU A 16 -7.38 1.09 41.21
C GLU A 16 -7.17 2.47 41.83
N ILE A 17 -6.94 3.50 40.99
CA ILE A 17 -6.90 4.90 41.45
C ILE A 17 -8.17 5.24 42.23
N PHE A 18 -8.04 5.91 43.38
CA PHE A 18 -9.19 6.23 44.22
C PHE A 18 -10.31 6.98 43.47
N LYS A 19 -11.54 6.47 43.57
CA LYS A 19 -12.77 7.13 43.15
C LYS A 19 -13.58 7.50 44.39
N ASP A 20 -13.83 8.80 44.56
CA ASP A 20 -14.46 9.36 45.76
C ASP A 20 -13.84 8.80 47.06
N PRO A 21 -12.53 9.05 47.30
CA PRO A 21 -11.85 8.52 48.47
C PRO A 21 -12.51 9.01 49.76
N VAL A 22 -12.85 8.08 50.65
CA VAL A 22 -13.34 8.35 52.00
C VAL A 22 -12.24 8.05 53.02
N LEU A 23 -12.14 8.89 54.04
CA LEU A 23 -11.11 8.80 55.08
C LEU A 23 -11.70 8.27 56.38
N LEU A 24 -11.20 7.12 56.84
CA LEU A 24 -11.55 6.59 58.15
C LEU A 24 -10.78 7.30 59.28
N SER A 25 -11.27 7.18 60.51
CA SER A 25 -10.59 7.68 61.73
C SER A 25 -9.24 7.00 62.00
N CYS A 26 -8.98 5.85 61.36
CA CYS A 26 -7.67 5.19 61.34
C CYS A 26 -6.71 5.73 60.28
N SER A 27 -7.07 6.84 59.62
CA SER A 27 -6.33 7.50 58.54
C SER A 27 -6.15 6.69 57.25
N HIS A 28 -6.76 5.52 57.13
CA HIS A 28 -6.81 4.78 55.87
C HIS A 28 -7.90 5.34 54.96
N SER A 29 -7.57 5.45 53.67
CA SER A 29 -8.49 5.90 52.62
C SER A 29 -8.91 4.74 51.74
N PHE A 30 -10.15 4.77 51.26
CA PHE A 30 -10.74 3.77 50.37
C PHE A 30 -11.68 4.45 49.38
N CYS A 31 -11.95 3.87 48.21
CA CYS A 31 -13.09 4.33 47.41
C CYS A 31 -14.38 4.18 48.22
N LYS A 32 -15.29 5.15 48.11
CA LYS A 32 -16.58 5.11 48.82
C LYS A 32 -17.31 3.78 48.60
N GLU A 33 -17.43 3.37 47.34
CA GLU A 33 -18.13 2.13 46.99
C GLU A 33 -17.42 0.88 47.55
N CYS A 34 -16.08 0.83 47.45
CA CYS A 34 -15.30 -0.30 47.97
C CYS A 34 -15.49 -0.47 49.48
N LEU A 35 -15.49 0.63 50.23
CA LEU A 35 -15.72 0.57 51.68
C LEU A 35 -17.15 0.16 52.01
N GLN A 36 -18.14 0.73 51.32
CA GLN A 36 -19.55 0.40 51.54
C GLN A 36 -19.87 -1.05 51.20
N GLN A 37 -19.31 -1.57 50.11
CA GLN A 37 -19.44 -2.97 49.72
C GLN A 37 -18.79 -3.89 50.75
N PHE A 38 -17.59 -3.55 51.23
CA PHE A 38 -16.91 -4.31 52.27
C PHE A 38 -17.75 -4.38 53.56
N TRP A 39 -18.28 -3.25 54.04
CA TRP A 39 -19.14 -3.22 55.24
C TRP A 39 -20.44 -4.00 55.06
N ARG A 40 -21.02 -3.99 53.85
CA ARG A 40 -22.21 -4.78 53.55
C ARG A 40 -21.93 -6.28 53.57
N ILE A 41 -20.79 -6.73 53.03
CA ILE A 41 -20.42 -8.15 52.96
C ILE A 41 -20.00 -8.68 54.33
N LYS A 42 -19.22 -7.90 55.08
CA LYS A 42 -18.72 -8.31 56.40
C LYS A 42 -19.72 -8.12 57.52
N GLU A 43 -20.79 -7.34 57.28
CA GLU A 43 -21.76 -6.92 58.29
C GLU A 43 -21.12 -6.18 59.48
N THR A 44 -19.89 -5.66 59.30
CA THR A 44 -19.13 -4.91 60.30
C THR A 44 -18.55 -3.64 59.69
N GLN A 45 -18.48 -2.57 60.49
CA GLN A 45 -17.90 -1.29 60.07
C GLN A 45 -16.40 -1.23 60.35
N GLU A 46 -15.65 -2.25 59.96
CA GLU A 46 -14.21 -2.31 60.20
C GLU A 46 -13.41 -1.73 59.03
N CYS A 47 -12.23 -1.19 59.32
CA CYS A 47 -11.26 -0.82 58.30
C CYS A 47 -10.76 -2.07 57.57
N PRO A 48 -10.82 -2.13 56.22
CA PRO A 48 -10.29 -3.25 55.44
C PRO A 48 -8.80 -3.56 55.67
N VAL A 49 -8.01 -2.56 56.09
CA VAL A 49 -6.55 -2.69 56.27
C VAL A 49 -6.18 -3.06 57.70
N CYS A 50 -6.62 -2.26 58.68
CA CYS A 50 -6.18 -2.40 60.07
C CYS A 50 -7.26 -2.92 61.03
N ARG A 51 -8.45 -3.24 60.51
CA ARG A 51 -9.63 -3.75 61.26
C ARG A 51 -10.15 -2.85 62.39
N ARG A 52 -9.62 -1.64 62.55
CA ARG A 52 -10.17 -0.66 63.50
C ARG A 52 -11.62 -0.33 63.11
N ARG A 53 -12.53 -0.38 64.08
CA ARG A 53 -13.93 -0.01 63.89
C ARG A 53 -14.05 1.48 63.52
N SER A 54 -14.82 1.76 62.47
CA SER A 54 -15.20 3.10 62.06
C SER A 54 -16.12 3.73 63.10
N SER A 55 -15.95 5.03 63.31
CA SER A 55 -16.80 5.81 64.20
C SER A 55 -18.01 6.43 63.50
N ARG A 56 -18.10 6.30 62.16
CA ARG A 56 -19.14 6.90 61.32
C ARG A 56 -19.58 5.91 60.24
N ASP A 57 -20.90 5.89 59.99
CA ASP A 57 -21.53 5.13 58.90
C ASP A 57 -21.29 5.77 57.53
N ASP A 58 -21.05 7.08 57.49
CA ASP A 58 -20.65 7.82 56.28
C ASP A 58 -19.38 8.64 56.57
N PRO A 59 -18.19 8.07 56.31
CA PRO A 59 -16.93 8.78 56.53
C PRO A 59 -16.76 9.94 55.55
N PRO A 60 -16.10 11.03 55.98
CA PRO A 60 -15.90 12.20 55.13
C PRO A 60 -15.03 11.87 53.90
N CYS A 61 -15.34 12.49 52.77
CA CYS A 61 -14.51 12.38 51.57
C CYS A 61 -13.19 13.16 51.74
N ASN A 62 -12.08 12.52 51.42
CA ASN A 62 -10.76 13.16 51.35
C ASN A 62 -10.65 13.96 50.04
N ARG A 63 -11.10 15.23 50.10
CA ARG A 63 -11.09 16.14 48.94
C ARG A 63 -9.70 16.34 48.35
N VAL A 64 -8.66 16.36 49.19
CA VAL A 64 -7.27 16.53 48.72
C VAL A 64 -6.86 15.34 47.86
N LEU A 65 -7.05 14.12 48.36
CA LEU A 65 -6.76 12.89 47.62
C LEU A 65 -7.61 12.80 46.34
N LYS A 66 -8.89 13.17 46.42
CA LYS A 66 -9.78 13.22 45.26
C LYS A 66 -9.24 14.16 44.17
N ASN A 67 -8.89 15.40 44.53
CA ASN A 67 -8.38 16.39 43.57
C ASN A 67 -7.05 15.93 42.94
N LEU A 68 -6.17 15.29 43.71
CA LEU A 68 -4.92 14.75 43.20
C LEU A 68 -5.16 13.60 42.21
N CYS A 69 -6.03 12.64 42.56
CA CYS A 69 -6.42 11.56 41.65
C CYS A 69 -7.07 12.09 40.37
N GLU A 70 -7.96 13.08 40.48
CA GLU A 70 -8.61 13.71 39.33
C GLU A 70 -7.60 14.45 38.45
N SER A 71 -6.63 15.13 39.03
CA SER A 71 -5.57 15.83 38.30
C SER A 71 -4.66 14.84 37.56
N LEU A 72 -4.26 13.73 38.19
CA LEU A 72 -3.50 12.65 37.55
C LEU A 72 -4.26 12.02 36.38
N LEU A 73 -5.55 11.78 36.56
CA LEU A 73 -6.42 11.25 35.49
C LEU A 73 -6.59 12.27 34.36
N LYS A 74 -6.66 13.57 34.67
CA LYS A 74 -6.76 14.65 33.70
C LYS A 74 -5.46 14.80 32.89
N GLU A 75 -4.30 14.80 33.54
CA GLU A 75 -3.01 14.82 32.87
C GLU A 75 -2.84 13.62 31.92
N ARG A 76 -3.31 12.42 32.33
CA ARG A 76 -3.29 11.23 31.48
C ARG A 76 -4.24 11.37 30.28
N LYS A 77 -5.41 11.98 30.45
CA LYS A 77 -6.38 12.23 29.37
C LYS A 77 -5.90 13.31 28.40
N GLU A 78 -5.28 14.37 28.89
CA GLU A 78 -4.73 15.47 28.07
C GLU A 78 -3.48 15.05 27.29
N LYS A 79 -2.66 14.14 27.84
CA LYS A 79 -1.57 13.48 27.08
C LYS A 79 -2.07 12.40 26.11
N GLY A 80 -3.34 11.98 26.22
CA GLY A 80 -3.93 10.89 25.45
C GLY A 80 -4.88 11.31 24.32
N SER A 81 -5.05 12.61 24.02
CA SER A 81 -6.05 13.06 23.03
C SER A 81 -5.70 12.78 21.56
N SER A 82 -4.63 12.03 21.27
CA SER A 82 -4.28 11.58 19.91
C SER A 82 -4.24 10.07 19.72
N GLU A 83 -4.44 9.27 20.77
CA GLU A 83 -4.51 7.81 20.67
C GLU A 83 -5.84 7.33 21.28
N SER A 84 -6.74 6.82 20.45
CA SER A 84 -7.83 5.96 20.91
C SER A 84 -7.20 4.68 21.46
N GLU A 85 -6.86 4.68 22.76
CA GLU A 85 -6.31 3.49 23.40
C GLU A 85 -7.41 2.42 23.47
N GLU A 86 -7.40 1.49 22.51
CA GLU A 86 -8.32 0.35 22.50
C GLU A 86 -8.06 -0.54 23.72
N LEU A 87 -9.12 -0.76 24.51
CA LEU A 87 -9.08 -1.57 25.71
C LEU A 87 -9.62 -2.96 25.42
N CYS A 88 -9.06 -3.97 26.09
CA CYS A 88 -9.58 -5.31 26.05
C CYS A 88 -10.96 -5.35 26.72
N SER A 89 -12.00 -5.79 26.00
CA SER A 89 -13.37 -5.86 26.54
C SER A 89 -13.51 -6.81 27.74
N LEU A 90 -12.63 -7.81 27.87
CA LEU A 90 -12.68 -8.81 28.94
C LEU A 90 -11.92 -8.37 30.19
N HIS A 91 -10.77 -7.71 30.00
CA HIS A 91 -9.84 -7.40 31.09
C HIS A 91 -9.75 -5.90 31.39
N SER A 92 -10.38 -5.04 30.57
CA SER A 92 -10.28 -3.58 30.64
C SER A 92 -8.85 -3.04 30.62
N GLU A 93 -7.91 -3.84 30.09
CA GLU A 93 -6.48 -3.57 30.02
C GLU A 93 -6.10 -3.15 28.59
N LYS A 94 -5.08 -2.31 28.45
CA LYS A 94 -4.63 -1.81 27.13
C LYS A 94 -4.22 -2.95 26.20
N LEU A 95 -4.70 -2.91 24.97
CA LEU A 95 -4.28 -3.82 23.92
C LEU A 95 -2.93 -3.38 23.35
N LYS A 96 -1.86 -4.08 23.69
CA LYS A 96 -0.49 -3.76 23.24
C LYS A 96 0.14 -4.86 22.40
N LEU A 97 -0.48 -6.03 22.36
CA LEU A 97 0.04 -7.23 21.74
C LEU A 97 -0.89 -7.68 20.61
N PHE A 98 -0.36 -8.36 19.61
CA PHE A 98 -1.09 -8.92 18.49
C PHE A 98 -0.84 -10.42 18.43
N CYS A 99 -1.91 -11.21 18.48
CA CYS A 99 -1.86 -12.65 18.27
C CYS A 99 -1.91 -12.95 16.77
N LEU A 100 -0.95 -13.72 16.26
CA LEU A 100 -0.84 -13.98 14.82
C LEU A 100 -1.77 -15.07 14.32
N GLU A 101 -2.08 -16.04 15.16
CA GLU A 101 -2.98 -17.15 14.84
C GLU A 101 -4.43 -16.65 14.81
N ASP A 102 -4.84 -15.92 15.85
CA ASP A 102 -6.22 -15.39 15.96
C ASP A 102 -6.41 -14.05 15.24
N LYS A 103 -5.32 -13.46 14.74
CA LYS A 103 -5.30 -12.20 13.97
C LYS A 103 -6.01 -11.04 14.69
N GLN A 104 -5.83 -10.94 16.00
CA GLN A 104 -6.49 -9.94 16.83
C GLN A 104 -5.55 -9.34 17.88
N PRO A 105 -5.81 -8.08 18.29
CA PRO A 105 -5.09 -7.46 19.39
C PRO A 105 -5.50 -8.09 20.73
N VAL A 106 -4.52 -8.32 21.59
CA VAL A 106 -4.69 -8.94 22.91
C VAL A 106 -3.99 -8.10 23.98
N CYS A 107 -4.50 -8.12 25.21
CA CYS A 107 -3.82 -7.51 26.35
C CYS A 107 -2.86 -8.52 26.99
N LEU A 108 -2.01 -8.04 27.90
CA LEU A 108 -1.06 -8.92 28.61
C LEU A 108 -1.78 -10.02 29.40
N VAL A 109 -2.95 -9.70 29.97
CA VAL A 109 -3.74 -10.67 30.74
C VAL A 109 -4.22 -11.80 29.84
N CYS A 110 -4.80 -11.51 28.66
CA CYS A 110 -5.21 -12.52 27.66
C CYS A 110 -4.07 -13.48 27.30
N PHE A 111 -2.87 -12.95 27.12
CA PHE A 111 -1.69 -13.76 26.81
C PHE A 111 -1.31 -14.69 27.98
N THR A 112 -1.32 -14.17 29.22
CA THR A 112 -0.95 -14.96 30.41
C THR A 112 -2.05 -15.89 30.92
N SER A 113 -3.32 -15.65 30.58
CA SER A 113 -4.48 -16.36 31.12
C SER A 113 -4.79 -17.68 30.41
N GLN A 114 -3.81 -18.28 29.71
CA GLN A 114 -3.95 -19.51 28.90
C GLN A 114 -4.97 -19.44 27.75
N GLN A 115 -5.60 -18.29 27.48
CA GLN A 115 -6.54 -18.16 26.35
C GLN A 115 -5.84 -18.15 24.99
N HIS A 116 -4.55 -17.78 24.97
CA HIS A 116 -3.67 -17.83 23.81
C HIS A 116 -2.43 -18.67 24.12
N ASP A 117 -2.61 -19.80 24.82
CA ASP A 117 -1.50 -20.68 25.17
C ASP A 117 -0.84 -21.23 23.90
N ASN A 118 0.48 -21.15 23.82
CA ASN A 118 1.30 -21.46 22.62
C ASN A 118 1.04 -20.64 21.35
N HIS A 119 0.23 -19.57 21.38
CA HIS A 119 0.09 -18.69 20.21
C HIS A 119 1.28 -17.74 20.09
N LYS A 120 1.67 -17.40 18.86
CA LYS A 120 2.74 -16.46 18.59
C LYS A 120 2.21 -15.05 18.72
N VAL A 121 2.63 -14.39 19.79
CA VAL A 121 2.24 -13.02 20.10
C VAL A 121 3.43 -12.09 19.93
N ARG A 122 3.21 -10.91 19.35
CA ARG A 122 4.21 -9.83 19.23
C ARG A 122 3.60 -8.47 19.55
N PRO A 123 4.39 -7.43 19.84
CA PRO A 123 3.87 -6.08 19.98
C PRO A 123 3.09 -5.63 18.72
N ILE A 124 1.98 -4.91 18.92
CA ILE A 124 1.19 -4.38 17.80
C ILE A 124 2.04 -3.45 16.93
N THR A 125 2.89 -2.63 17.55
CA THR A 125 3.83 -1.73 16.87
C THR A 125 4.70 -2.50 15.88
N ASP A 126 5.33 -3.57 16.33
CA ASP A 126 6.24 -4.38 15.53
C ASP A 126 5.49 -5.13 14.41
N HIS A 127 4.27 -5.60 14.71
CA HIS A 127 3.43 -6.23 13.71
C HIS A 127 3.09 -5.26 12.57
N THR A 128 2.60 -4.07 12.94
CA THR A 128 2.16 -3.04 12.00
C THR A 128 3.34 -2.50 11.20
N GLU A 129 4.47 -2.21 11.85
CA GLU A 129 5.69 -1.78 11.16
C GLU A 129 6.17 -2.82 10.14
N HIS A 130 6.18 -4.10 10.53
CA HIS A 130 6.55 -5.18 9.63
C HIS A 130 5.57 -5.30 8.45
N GLN A 131 4.26 -5.20 8.70
CA GLN A 131 3.27 -5.21 7.62
C GLN A 131 3.50 -4.06 6.65
N ILE A 132 3.68 -2.83 7.15
CA ILE A 132 3.95 -1.65 6.33
C ILE A 132 5.18 -1.89 5.46
N LYS A 133 6.31 -2.27 6.07
CA LYS A 133 7.55 -2.58 5.35
C LYS A 133 7.34 -3.62 4.25
N GLN A 134 6.61 -4.69 4.55
CA GLN A 134 6.33 -5.75 3.59
C GLN A 134 5.45 -5.27 2.41
N GLN A 135 4.46 -4.43 2.67
CA GLN A 135 3.62 -3.86 1.60
C GLN A 135 4.43 -2.92 0.69
N PHE A 136 5.30 -2.10 1.28
CA PHE A 136 6.20 -1.24 0.51
C PHE A 136 7.18 -2.04 -0.33
N GLU A 137 7.76 -3.13 0.19
CA GLU A 137 8.66 -3.99 -0.58
C GLU A 137 7.95 -4.59 -1.80
N LYS A 138 6.72 -5.09 -1.62
CA LYS A 138 5.90 -5.60 -2.74
C LYS A 138 5.62 -4.53 -3.79
N LEU A 139 5.29 -3.32 -3.34
CA LEU A 139 5.07 -2.19 -4.25
C LEU A 139 6.34 -1.83 -5.01
N HIS A 140 7.49 -1.78 -4.34
CA HIS A 140 8.76 -1.50 -4.98
C HIS A 140 9.14 -2.55 -6.02
N GLN A 141 8.90 -3.84 -5.73
CA GLN A 141 9.11 -4.90 -6.71
C GLN A 141 8.20 -4.72 -7.93
N PHE A 142 6.91 -4.50 -7.71
CA PHE A 142 5.95 -4.25 -8.80
C PHE A 142 6.39 -3.08 -9.70
N LEU A 143 6.83 -1.97 -9.11
CA LEU A 143 7.28 -0.80 -9.87
C LEU A 143 8.54 -1.09 -10.70
N ARG A 144 9.48 -1.87 -10.17
CA ARG A 144 10.69 -2.27 -10.92
C ARG A 144 10.33 -3.16 -12.12
N ASP A 145 9.45 -4.13 -11.90
CA ASP A 145 9.04 -5.06 -12.95
C ASP A 145 8.28 -4.31 -14.07
N GLU A 146 7.41 -3.37 -13.70
CA GLU A 146 6.66 -2.53 -14.65
C GLU A 146 7.58 -1.59 -15.43
N GLU A 147 8.56 -0.97 -14.76
CA GLU A 147 9.56 -0.12 -15.40
C GLU A 147 10.39 -0.92 -16.42
N GLU A 148 10.90 -2.09 -16.04
CA GLU A 148 11.67 -2.96 -16.91
C GLU A 148 10.86 -3.44 -18.14
N ALA A 149 9.61 -3.87 -17.91
CA ALA A 149 8.72 -4.30 -18.99
C ALA A 149 8.45 -3.16 -19.98
N THR A 150 8.18 -1.96 -19.46
CA THR A 150 7.90 -0.78 -20.30
C THR A 150 9.12 -0.38 -21.13
N ILE A 151 10.31 -0.33 -20.52
CA ILE A 151 11.55 0.01 -21.24
C ILE A 151 11.85 -1.04 -22.32
N THR A 152 11.64 -2.32 -22.03
CA THR A 152 11.88 -3.41 -22.97
C THR A 152 10.95 -3.31 -24.17
N ALA A 153 9.65 -3.13 -23.94
CA ALA A 153 8.66 -2.97 -25.01
C ALA A 153 9.00 -1.77 -25.92
N LEU A 154 9.40 -0.64 -25.34
CA LEU A 154 9.81 0.54 -26.11
C LEU A 154 11.03 0.27 -27.01
N ARG A 155 12.03 -0.47 -26.50
CA ARG A 155 13.23 -0.84 -27.28
C ARG A 155 12.90 -1.80 -28.42
N GLU A 156 12.03 -2.77 -28.17
CA GLU A 156 11.56 -3.70 -29.20
C GLU A 156 10.78 -2.95 -30.31
N GLU A 157 9.90 -2.02 -29.94
CA GLU A 157 9.21 -1.17 -30.90
C GLU A 157 10.17 -0.29 -31.72
N GLU A 158 11.20 0.29 -31.08
CA GLU A 158 12.20 1.10 -31.76
C GLU A 158 12.97 0.27 -32.81
N GLU A 159 13.43 -0.92 -32.42
CA GLU A 159 14.17 -1.82 -33.30
C GLU A 159 13.28 -2.31 -34.46
N GLN A 160 12.03 -2.68 -34.19
CA GLN A 160 11.07 -3.04 -35.24
C GLN A 160 10.82 -1.89 -36.23
N LYS A 161 10.66 -0.65 -35.73
CA LYS A 161 10.48 0.53 -36.59
C LYS A 161 11.73 0.81 -37.44
N LYS A 162 12.93 0.61 -36.88
CA LYS A 162 14.20 0.75 -37.60
C LYS A 162 14.34 -0.30 -38.71
N GLN A 163 14.10 -1.57 -38.39
CA GLN A 163 14.13 -2.67 -39.36
C GLN A 163 13.13 -2.42 -40.51
N MET A 164 11.89 -2.04 -40.18
CA MET A 164 10.89 -1.72 -41.20
C MET A 164 11.32 -0.55 -42.10
N MET A 165 12.05 0.44 -41.56
CA MET A 165 12.58 1.55 -42.35
C MET A 165 13.72 1.10 -43.27
N GLU A 166 14.63 0.25 -42.79
CA GLU A 166 15.71 -0.33 -43.59
C GLU A 166 15.15 -1.15 -44.76
N GLU A 167 14.15 -2.02 -44.52
CA GLU A 167 13.48 -2.76 -45.59
C GLU A 167 12.80 -1.86 -46.61
N LYS A 168 12.13 -0.78 -46.16
CA LYS A 168 11.52 0.21 -47.07
C LYS A 168 12.57 0.94 -47.90
N LEU A 169 13.72 1.27 -47.32
CA LEU A 169 14.83 1.89 -48.03
C LEU A 169 15.40 0.96 -49.11
N GLU A 170 15.59 -0.33 -48.79
CA GLU A 170 16.05 -1.33 -49.75
C GLU A 170 15.07 -1.46 -50.92
N LYS A 171 13.76 -1.56 -50.64
CA LYS A 171 12.72 -1.60 -51.69
C LYS A 171 12.76 -0.36 -52.58
N ILE A 172 12.90 0.83 -52.01
CA ILE A 172 13.01 2.06 -52.80
C ILE A 172 14.28 2.01 -53.67
N ASN A 173 15.41 1.55 -53.13
CA ASN A 173 16.67 1.46 -53.88
C ASN A 173 16.62 0.45 -55.03
N THR A 174 15.91 -0.68 -54.86
CA THR A 174 15.69 -1.63 -55.95
C THR A 174 14.80 -1.04 -57.04
N HIS A 175 13.73 -0.32 -56.68
CA HIS A 175 12.89 0.39 -57.65
C HIS A 175 13.67 1.47 -58.40
N ILE A 176 14.51 2.26 -57.73
CA ILE A 176 15.39 3.25 -58.37
C ILE A 176 16.33 2.57 -59.37
N SER A 177 16.96 1.45 -58.98
CA SER A 177 17.88 0.71 -59.85
C SER A 177 17.15 0.16 -61.09
N ALA A 178 15.96 -0.42 -60.92
CA ALA A 178 15.15 -0.93 -62.02
C ALA A 178 14.76 0.19 -63.01
N LEU A 179 14.26 1.32 -62.50
CA LEU A 179 13.91 2.48 -63.32
C LEU A 179 15.14 3.04 -64.04
N SER A 180 16.31 3.08 -63.39
CA SER A 180 17.55 3.54 -64.01
C SER A 180 17.98 2.63 -65.16
N HIS A 181 17.80 1.30 -65.03
CA HIS A 181 18.03 0.36 -66.13
C HIS A 181 17.07 0.63 -67.30
N THR A 182 15.77 0.80 -67.02
CA THR A 182 14.78 1.09 -68.06
C THR A 182 15.08 2.40 -68.80
N ILE A 183 15.46 3.47 -68.10
CA ILE A 183 15.85 4.74 -68.73
C ILE A 183 17.05 4.53 -69.65
N LYS A 184 18.06 3.77 -69.19
CA LYS A 184 19.26 3.49 -69.99
C LYS A 184 18.93 2.67 -71.25
N ASP A 185 18.12 1.62 -71.12
CA ASP A 185 17.69 0.81 -72.26
C ASP A 185 16.91 1.68 -73.28
N MET A 186 16.05 2.58 -72.80
CA MET A 186 15.36 3.56 -73.65
C MET A 186 16.33 4.52 -74.35
N GLU A 187 17.36 5.03 -73.66
CA GLU A 187 18.39 5.88 -74.25
C GLU A 187 19.23 5.17 -75.33
N GLU A 188 19.51 3.88 -75.15
CA GLU A 188 20.23 3.06 -76.15
C GLU A 188 19.36 2.83 -77.39
N MET A 189 18.09 2.44 -77.21
CA MET A 189 17.15 2.28 -78.33
C MET A 189 16.98 3.57 -79.15
N MET A 190 16.97 4.75 -78.49
CA MET A 190 16.89 6.05 -79.18
C MET A 190 18.15 6.40 -79.98
N LYS A 191 19.35 5.94 -79.57
CA LYS A 191 20.60 6.18 -80.30
C LYS A 191 20.74 5.30 -81.54
N ASP A 192 20.24 4.07 -81.49
CA ASP A 192 20.31 3.14 -82.62
C ASP A 192 19.42 3.56 -83.80
N SER A 193 18.33 4.30 -83.54
CA SER A 193 17.47 4.87 -84.59
C SER A 193 18.10 6.03 -85.39
N ASP A 194 19.11 6.72 -84.83
CA ASP A 194 19.79 7.85 -85.50
C ASP A 194 20.91 7.37 -86.45
N VAL A 195 21.38 6.11 -86.35
CA VAL A 195 22.48 5.56 -87.16
C VAL A 195 22.01 4.95 -88.50
N SER A 196 20.73 4.63 -88.67
CA SER A 196 20.18 4.15 -89.93
C SER A 196 19.44 5.26 -90.69
N GLY A 197 20.19 6.20 -91.24
CA GLY A 197 19.67 7.07 -92.29
C GLY A 197 19.40 6.26 -93.55
N SER A 198 18.21 5.66 -93.69
CA SER A 198 17.61 5.23 -94.97
C SER A 198 16.16 4.74 -94.81
N THR A 199 15.24 5.53 -95.36
CA THR A 199 13.92 5.16 -95.90
C THR A 199 12.90 4.48 -94.97
N GLY A 200 11.98 5.33 -94.49
CA GLY A 200 10.55 5.09 -94.30
C GLY A 200 10.04 3.64 -94.22
N SER A 201 9.66 3.24 -93.01
CA SER A 201 8.41 2.52 -92.80
C SER A 201 7.86 2.89 -91.42
N PHE A 202 6.66 3.43 -91.46
CA PHE A 202 5.82 3.89 -90.37
C PHE A 202 5.53 2.71 -89.44
N TRP A 203 6.35 2.53 -88.40
CA TRP A 203 5.95 1.70 -87.26
C TRP A 203 4.86 2.47 -86.52
N SER A 204 3.62 1.97 -86.59
CA SER A 204 2.47 2.60 -85.96
C SER A 204 2.74 2.82 -84.48
N PHE A 205 2.52 4.05 -84.03
CA PHE A 205 2.72 4.51 -82.65
C PHE A 205 1.99 3.62 -81.62
N ASP A 206 0.97 2.85 -82.06
CA ASP A 206 0.24 1.88 -81.25
C ASP A 206 1.06 0.66 -80.81
N SER A 207 2.12 0.28 -81.53
CA SER A 207 2.84 -0.97 -81.22
C SER A 207 3.88 -0.82 -80.10
N CYS A 208 4.45 0.37 -79.90
CA CYS A 208 5.38 0.64 -78.78
C CYS A 208 4.64 0.91 -77.46
N ALA A 209 3.44 1.50 -77.52
CA ALA A 209 2.62 1.72 -76.34
C ALA A 209 2.20 0.41 -75.64
N ALA A 210 2.01 -0.67 -76.42
CA ALA A 210 1.58 -1.97 -75.89
C ALA A 210 2.61 -2.66 -74.98
N LEU A 211 3.92 -2.41 -75.16
CA LEU A 211 4.99 -3.06 -74.39
C LEU A 211 5.33 -2.34 -73.06
N LEU A 212 4.98 -1.05 -72.94
CA LEU A 212 5.34 -0.22 -71.76
C LEU A 212 4.28 -0.21 -70.66
N VAL A 213 3.03 -0.57 -70.96
CA VAL A 213 1.90 -0.46 -70.01
C VAL A 213 1.68 -1.75 -69.20
N GLN A 214 2.14 -2.90 -69.68
CA GLN A 214 1.84 -4.20 -69.05
C GLN A 214 2.54 -4.45 -67.69
N PRO A 215 3.83 -4.12 -67.48
CA PRO A 215 4.48 -4.43 -66.21
C PRO A 215 4.03 -3.54 -65.05
N ALA A 216 3.65 -2.28 -65.31
CA ALA A 216 3.32 -1.30 -64.28
C ALA A 216 1.93 -1.47 -63.65
N LEU A 217 0.99 -2.11 -64.37
CA LEU A 217 -0.36 -2.38 -63.87
C LEU A 217 -0.44 -3.59 -62.92
N GLN A 218 0.40 -4.61 -63.13
CA GLN A 218 0.44 -5.78 -62.23
C GLN A 218 0.99 -5.45 -60.84
N SER A 219 1.96 -4.55 -60.71
CA SER A 219 2.54 -4.18 -59.41
C SER A 219 1.63 -3.32 -58.53
N LEU A 220 0.61 -2.64 -59.10
CA LEU A 220 -0.34 -1.83 -58.33
C LEU A 220 -1.52 -2.64 -57.78
N GLU A 221 -1.83 -3.81 -58.36
CA GLU A 221 -2.91 -4.68 -57.88
C GLU A 221 -2.49 -5.57 -56.70
N GLU A 222 -1.21 -5.93 -56.59
CA GLU A 222 -0.71 -6.77 -55.48
C GLU A 222 -0.60 -6.02 -54.14
N ASP A 223 -0.35 -4.70 -54.17
CA ASP A 223 -0.18 -3.86 -52.97
C ASP A 223 -1.53 -3.46 -52.32
N ALA A 224 -2.64 -3.57 -53.07
CA ALA A 224 -4.00 -3.28 -52.58
C ALA A 224 -4.67 -4.47 -51.85
N GLY A 225 -4.06 -5.67 -51.87
CA GLY A 225 -4.67 -6.91 -51.40
C GLY A 225 -4.42 -7.28 -49.92
N HIS A 226 -3.53 -6.60 -49.20
CA HIS A 226 -3.24 -6.90 -47.78
C HIS A 226 -3.79 -5.83 -46.84
N ARG A 227 -5.13 -5.80 -46.70
CA ARG A 227 -5.81 -5.21 -45.55
C ARG A 227 -6.06 -6.32 -44.51
N PRO A 228 -5.50 -6.24 -43.28
CA PRO A 228 -5.89 -7.17 -42.23
C PRO A 228 -7.31 -6.83 -41.76
N GLU A 229 -8.23 -7.78 -41.89
CA GLU A 229 -9.54 -7.74 -41.23
C GLU A 229 -9.35 -7.80 -39.71
N GLN A 230 -9.89 -6.81 -39.00
CA GLN A 230 -10.28 -6.90 -37.59
C GLN A 230 -11.80 -7.01 -37.53
#